data_AF-A0A6N8EPB7-F1
#
_entry.id   AF-A0A6N8EPB7-F1
#
_cell.length_a   1.000
_cell.length_b   1.000
_cell.length_c   1.000
_cell.angle_alpha   90.00
_cell.angle_beta   90.00
_cell.angle_gamma   90.00
#
_symmetry.space_group_name_H-M   'P 1'
#
loop_
_entity.id
_entity.type
_entity.pdbx_description
1 polymer ?
#
loop_
_entity_poly.entity_id
_entity_poly.type
_entity_poly.pdbx_seq_one_letter_code
_entity_poly.pdbx_strand_id
1 'polypeptide(L)'
;MSDDTKGPDGFDPTPPSSLLPYDTWLEEAHREVMLKALEHISVHGLPGEHHFYMTFLTRFPGVVIPAALKERYPEEMTIVLQHQFQNLTVDRSARSFSVGLSFGGVPSTLHIPFAAITAFADPHIHLVLRFTPHYEEEAPPAEVHNFRPTPHEQKPDHAAKDDTPTPAAEGAEVVSLAAFRKKPAAQHSDDTDDSDR
;
A
#
# COMPACT_ATOMS: atom_id res chain seq x y z
N MET A 1 18.70 -0.24 -42.63
CA MET A 1 17.56 0.69 -42.67
C MET A 1 16.90 0.60 -41.31
N SER A 2 17.40 1.41 -40.37
CA SER A 2 16.78 1.55 -39.05
C SER A 2 15.64 2.54 -39.22
N ASP A 3 14.44 2.10 -38.87
CA ASP A 3 13.22 2.90 -38.97
C ASP A 3 13.28 4.02 -37.93
N ASP A 4 13.45 5.24 -38.42
CA ASP A 4 13.47 6.47 -37.65
C ASP A 4 12.02 6.93 -37.46
N THR A 5 11.28 6.29 -36.56
CA THR A 5 9.90 6.70 -36.24
C THR A 5 9.91 7.84 -35.22
N LYS A 6 10.47 8.99 -35.60
CA LYS A 6 10.37 10.22 -34.81
C LYS A 6 9.05 10.92 -35.13
N GLY A 7 8.03 10.64 -34.33
CA GLY A 7 6.76 11.40 -34.38
C GLY A 7 6.99 12.90 -34.16
N PRO A 8 6.15 13.78 -34.72
CA PRO A 8 6.35 15.24 -34.72
C PRO A 8 6.23 15.92 -33.35
N ASP A 9 5.79 15.20 -32.32
CA ASP A 9 5.75 15.68 -30.95
C ASP A 9 6.68 14.78 -30.14
N GLY A 10 7.83 15.31 -29.70
CA GLY A 10 8.91 14.61 -29.00
C GLY A 10 8.54 14.09 -27.60
N PHE A 11 7.38 13.47 -27.47
CA PHE A 11 6.90 12.80 -26.27
C PHE A 11 7.40 11.35 -26.31
N ASP A 12 8.46 11.08 -25.58
CA ASP A 12 8.87 9.71 -25.28
C ASP A 12 7.75 9.08 -24.43
N PRO A 13 7.08 8.01 -24.88
CA PRO A 13 5.91 7.44 -24.19
C PRO A 13 6.28 6.71 -22.89
N THR A 14 7.57 6.59 -22.57
CA THR A 14 8.00 5.96 -21.32
C THR A 14 8.13 7.01 -20.21
N PRO A 15 7.29 6.92 -19.14
CA PRO A 15 7.48 7.79 -17.99
C PRO A 15 8.86 7.53 -17.39
N PRO A 16 9.57 8.56 -16.88
CA PRO A 16 10.89 8.39 -16.31
C PRO A 16 10.81 7.43 -15.11
N SER A 17 11.80 6.53 -15.00
CA SER A 17 11.93 5.65 -13.83
C SER A 17 12.14 6.47 -12.56
N SER A 18 11.32 6.24 -11.54
CA SER A 18 11.48 6.89 -10.23
C SER A 18 12.78 6.44 -9.56
N LEU A 19 13.56 7.39 -9.05
CA LEU A 19 14.73 7.13 -8.19
C LEU A 19 14.36 6.92 -6.73
N LEU A 20 13.10 7.17 -6.35
CA LEU A 20 12.57 6.96 -5.01
C LEU A 20 11.86 5.61 -4.93
N PRO A 21 11.99 4.86 -3.82
CA PRO A 21 11.44 3.53 -3.64
C PRO A 21 9.95 3.57 -3.26
N TYR A 22 9.13 4.28 -4.06
CA TYR A 22 7.71 4.45 -3.79
C TYR A 22 6.97 3.11 -3.69
N ASP A 23 7.34 2.13 -4.51
CA ASP A 23 6.71 0.81 -4.49
C ASP A 23 6.90 0.11 -3.14
N THR A 24 8.10 0.21 -2.55
CA THR A 24 8.41 -0.32 -1.22
C THR A 24 7.59 0.40 -0.15
N TRP A 25 7.55 1.73 -0.16
CA TRP A 25 6.77 2.50 0.83
C TRP A 25 5.26 2.25 0.72
N LEU A 26 4.75 2.07 -0.50
CA LEU A 26 3.36 1.76 -0.73
C LEU A 26 3.01 0.34 -0.25
N GLU A 27 3.89 -0.63 -0.50
CA GLU A 27 3.75 -1.99 0.03
C GLU A 27 3.76 -1.99 1.58
N GLU A 28 4.68 -1.27 2.21
CA GLU A 28 4.75 -1.10 3.66
C GLU A 28 3.47 -0.45 4.22
N ALA A 29 2.95 0.59 3.56
CA ALA A 29 1.71 1.24 3.94
C ALA A 29 0.50 0.28 3.82
N HIS A 30 0.42 -0.50 2.74
CA HIS A 30 -0.60 -1.53 2.58
C HIS A 30 -0.51 -2.62 3.66
N ARG A 31 0.72 -3.01 4.03
CA ARG A 31 0.94 -3.98 5.10
C ARG A 31 0.42 -3.45 6.44
N GLU A 32 0.67 -2.18 6.74
CA GLU A 32 0.11 -1.53 7.94
C GLU A 32 -1.42 -1.47 7.94
N VAL A 33 -2.07 -1.28 6.78
CA VAL A 33 -3.54 -1.35 6.68
C VAL A 33 -4.05 -2.75 7.08
N MET A 34 -3.41 -3.80 6.55
CA MET A 34 -3.72 -5.18 6.92
C MET A 34 -3.53 -5.43 8.42
N LEU A 35 -2.41 -4.98 9.01
CA LEU A 35 -2.14 -5.16 10.44
C LEU A 35 -3.21 -4.50 11.31
N LYS A 36 -3.56 -3.25 11.00
CA LYS A 36 -4.63 -2.54 11.71
C LYS A 36 -5.97 -3.25 11.59
N ALA A 37 -6.29 -3.81 10.43
CA ALA A 37 -7.51 -4.60 10.24
C ALA A 37 -7.51 -5.86 11.12
N LEU A 38 -6.41 -6.62 11.14
CA LEU A 38 -6.25 -7.81 11.99
C LEU A 38 -6.36 -7.47 13.48
N GLU A 39 -5.71 -6.39 13.92
CA GLU A 39 -5.79 -5.91 15.31
C GLU A 39 -7.22 -5.54 15.69
N HIS A 40 -7.92 -4.78 14.84
CA HIS A 40 -9.30 -4.40 15.07
C HIS A 40 -10.21 -5.62 15.22
N ILE A 41 -10.12 -6.60 14.32
CA ILE A 41 -10.98 -7.79 14.38
C ILE A 41 -10.61 -8.76 15.49
N SER A 42 -9.37 -8.73 15.99
CA SER A 42 -8.95 -9.53 17.14
C SER A 42 -9.67 -9.13 18.43
N VAL A 43 -10.04 -7.86 18.56
CA VAL A 43 -10.72 -7.30 19.73
C VAL A 43 -12.24 -7.24 19.52
N HIS A 44 -12.68 -6.81 18.33
CA HIS A 44 -14.08 -6.50 18.06
C HIS A 44 -14.82 -7.58 17.27
N GLY A 45 -14.10 -8.56 16.71
CA GLY A 45 -14.63 -9.45 15.69
C GLY A 45 -14.82 -8.76 14.33
N LEU A 46 -15.37 -9.49 13.36
CA LEU A 46 -15.68 -8.94 12.04
C LEU A 46 -17.05 -8.22 12.07
N PRO A 47 -17.11 -6.94 11.69
CA PRO A 47 -18.37 -6.23 11.57
C PRO A 47 -19.09 -6.61 10.27
N GLY A 48 -20.43 -6.68 10.31
CA GLY A 48 -21.25 -6.88 9.11
C GLY A 48 -20.84 -8.12 8.30
N GLU A 49 -20.68 -7.92 6.98
CA GLU A 49 -20.35 -8.97 6.01
C GLU A 49 -18.86 -9.02 5.63
N HIS A 50 -18.02 -8.29 6.37
CA HIS A 50 -16.58 -8.29 6.15
C HIS A 50 -16.00 -9.67 6.42
N HIS A 51 -15.12 -10.12 5.54
CA HIS A 51 -14.36 -11.35 5.70
C HIS A 51 -13.06 -11.26 4.91
N PHE A 52 -12.00 -11.86 5.46
CA PHE A 52 -10.66 -11.69 4.91
C PHE A 52 -10.16 -12.97 4.28
N TYR A 53 -9.70 -12.87 3.03
CA TYR A 53 -8.85 -13.87 2.39
C TYR A 53 -7.40 -13.49 2.64
N MET A 54 -6.62 -14.40 3.19
CA MET A 54 -5.21 -14.17 3.46
C MET A 54 -4.38 -15.33 2.95
N THR A 55 -3.47 -15.03 2.02
CA THR A 55 -2.56 -16.00 1.41
C THR A 55 -1.16 -15.84 1.98
N PHE A 56 -0.52 -16.95 2.33
CA PHE A 56 0.83 -16.95 2.90
C PHE A 56 1.61 -18.18 2.43
N LEU A 57 2.94 -18.07 2.52
CA LEU A 57 3.87 -19.15 2.21
C LEU A 57 3.92 -20.18 3.35
N THR A 58 3.56 -21.44 3.09
CA THR A 58 3.45 -22.47 4.15
C THR A 58 4.80 -22.98 4.66
N ARG A 59 5.87 -22.73 3.92
CA ARG A 59 7.24 -23.13 4.26
C ARG A 59 8.11 -21.96 4.72
N PHE A 60 7.54 -20.76 4.85
CA PHE A 60 8.28 -19.60 5.34
C PHE A 60 8.74 -19.82 6.80
N PRO A 61 9.96 -19.40 7.18
CA PRO A 61 10.47 -19.54 8.53
C PRO A 61 9.52 -18.95 9.59
N GLY A 62 9.21 -19.71 10.64
CA GLY A 62 8.29 -19.29 11.71
C GLY A 62 6.81 -19.58 11.45
N VAL A 63 6.44 -20.05 10.26
CA VAL A 63 5.07 -20.55 10.00
C VAL A 63 4.87 -21.91 10.68
N VAL A 64 3.86 -22.01 11.53
CA VAL A 64 3.45 -23.26 12.21
C VAL A 64 2.01 -23.58 11.81
N ILE A 65 1.85 -24.67 11.08
CA ILE A 65 0.57 -25.24 10.64
C ILE A 65 0.60 -26.77 10.78
N PRO A 66 -0.56 -27.45 10.89
CA PRO A 66 -0.62 -28.92 10.88
C PRO A 66 0.11 -29.54 9.69
N ALA A 67 0.83 -30.64 9.92
CA ALA A 67 1.62 -31.33 8.89
C ALA A 67 0.78 -31.73 7.67
N ALA A 68 -0.44 -32.22 7.90
CA ALA A 68 -1.37 -32.58 6.82
C ALA A 68 -1.72 -31.38 5.91
N LEU A 69 -1.81 -30.16 6.46
CA LEU A 69 -2.03 -28.96 5.64
C LEU A 69 -0.77 -28.57 4.88
N LYS A 70 0.41 -28.71 5.50
CA LYS A 70 1.69 -28.41 4.84
C LYS A 70 2.01 -29.37 3.68
N GLU A 71 1.62 -30.63 3.80
CA GLU A 71 1.73 -31.61 2.71
C GLU A 71 0.74 -31.34 1.58
N ARG A 72 -0.50 -30.94 1.93
CA ARG A 72 -1.54 -30.63 0.95
C ARG A 72 -1.30 -29.32 0.21
N TYR A 73 -0.72 -28.34 0.89
CA TYR A 73 -0.43 -26.98 0.39
C TYR A 73 1.06 -26.68 0.57
N PRO A 74 1.94 -27.21 -0.29
CA PRO A 74 3.39 -27.17 -0.07
C PRO A 74 4.05 -25.82 -0.36
N GLU A 75 3.40 -24.94 -1.13
CA GLU A 75 3.97 -23.62 -1.48
C GLU A 75 3.23 -22.51 -0.75
N GLU A 76 1.94 -22.35 -1.06
CA GLU A 76 1.10 -21.30 -0.50
C GLU A 76 -0.22 -21.85 -0.01
N MET A 77 -0.81 -21.17 0.97
CA MET A 77 -2.13 -21.49 1.49
C MET A 77 -2.93 -20.22 1.69
N THR A 78 -4.20 -20.25 1.30
CA THR A 78 -5.16 -19.17 1.58
C THR A 78 -6.11 -19.61 2.69
N ILE A 79 -6.20 -18.80 3.74
CA ILE A 79 -7.18 -18.95 4.81
C ILE A 79 -8.25 -17.88 4.71
N VAL A 80 -9.45 -18.19 5.22
CA VAL A 80 -10.57 -17.25 5.28
C VAL A 80 -10.88 -16.97 6.74
N LEU A 81 -10.79 -15.70 7.13
CA LEU A 81 -11.26 -15.22 8.43
C LEU A 81 -12.69 -14.70 8.25
N GLN A 82 -13.67 -15.49 8.69
CA GLN A 82 -15.11 -15.16 8.66
C GLN A 82 -15.74 -15.43 10.05
N HIS A 83 -16.92 -16.04 10.15
CA HIS A 83 -17.62 -16.23 11.42
C HIS A 83 -17.01 -17.35 12.29
N GLN A 84 -16.17 -18.21 11.72
CA GLN A 84 -15.66 -19.43 12.38
C GLN A 84 -14.15 -19.40 12.64
N PHE A 85 -13.62 -18.27 13.10
CA PHE A 85 -12.28 -18.22 13.70
C PHE A 85 -12.37 -17.94 15.19
N GLN A 86 -11.33 -18.32 15.92
CA GLN A 86 -11.23 -18.11 17.37
C GLN A 86 -9.79 -17.80 17.76
N ASN A 87 -9.59 -17.19 18.92
CA ASN A 87 -8.26 -16.91 19.48
C ASN A 87 -7.31 -16.18 18.51
N LEU A 88 -7.86 -15.26 17.70
CA LEU A 88 -7.03 -14.39 16.88
C LEU A 88 -6.21 -13.50 17.80
N THR A 89 -4.89 -13.65 17.75
CA THR A 89 -3.94 -12.85 18.53
C THR A 89 -2.93 -12.27 17.57
N VAL A 90 -2.70 -10.95 17.65
CA VAL A 90 -1.74 -10.23 16.82
C VAL A 90 -0.62 -9.73 17.72
N ASP A 91 0.62 -10.08 17.42
CA ASP A 91 1.81 -9.65 18.17
C ASP A 91 2.74 -8.85 17.26
N ARG A 92 2.76 -7.53 17.46
CA ARG A 92 3.67 -6.64 16.73
C ARG A 92 5.15 -6.84 17.10
N SER A 93 5.44 -7.23 18.34
CA SER A 93 6.81 -7.43 18.80
C SER A 93 7.41 -8.70 18.19
N ALA A 94 6.62 -9.77 18.13
CA ALA A 94 7.00 -11.02 17.46
C ALA A 94 6.78 -10.99 15.93
N ARG A 95 6.17 -9.90 15.41
CA ARG A 95 5.84 -9.70 13.99
C ARG A 95 5.03 -10.86 13.38
N SER A 96 4.10 -11.40 14.17
CA SER A 96 3.28 -12.54 13.78
C SER A 96 1.86 -12.44 14.33
N PHE A 97 0.97 -13.29 13.81
CA PHE A 97 -0.33 -13.54 14.41
C PHE A 97 -0.58 -15.03 14.54
N SER A 98 -1.49 -15.38 15.45
CA SER A 98 -2.02 -16.73 15.57
C SER A 98 -3.53 -16.74 15.46
N VAL A 99 -4.10 -17.78 14.86
CA VAL A 99 -5.55 -17.93 14.73
C VAL A 99 -5.96 -19.40 14.81
N GLY A 100 -7.05 -19.67 15.51
CA GLY A 100 -7.71 -20.98 15.53
C GLY A 100 -8.74 -21.08 14.40
N LEU A 101 -8.60 -22.08 13.54
CA LEU A 101 -9.51 -22.41 12.45
C LEU A 101 -9.89 -23.89 12.50
N SER A 102 -10.90 -24.30 11.73
CA SER A 102 -11.29 -25.71 11.62
C SER A 102 -11.09 -26.22 10.20
N PHE A 103 -10.38 -27.34 10.06
CA PHE A 103 -10.10 -27.98 8.77
C PHE A 103 -10.75 -29.37 8.75
N GLY A 104 -11.78 -29.54 7.94
CA GLY A 104 -12.53 -30.81 7.91
C GLY A 104 -13.16 -31.19 9.26
N GLY A 105 -13.53 -30.19 10.07
CA GLY A 105 -14.08 -30.40 11.41
C GLY A 105 -13.02 -30.51 12.53
N VAL A 106 -11.73 -30.53 12.20
CA VAL A 106 -10.65 -30.60 13.18
C VAL A 106 -10.16 -29.18 13.51
N PRO A 107 -10.29 -28.70 14.77
CA PRO A 107 -9.74 -27.41 15.17
C PRO A 107 -8.21 -27.44 15.11
N SER A 108 -7.61 -26.38 14.60
CA SER A 108 -6.17 -26.21 14.45
C SER A 108 -5.78 -24.76 14.65
N THR A 109 -4.72 -24.53 15.42
CA THR A 109 -4.11 -23.22 15.56
C THR A 109 -3.01 -23.04 14.54
N LEU A 110 -3.05 -21.94 13.81
CA LEU A 110 -2.00 -21.52 12.90
C LEU A 110 -1.22 -20.38 13.53
N HIS A 111 0.10 -20.37 13.34
CA HIS A 111 0.97 -19.24 13.65
C HIS A 111 1.66 -18.78 12.36
N ILE A 112 1.50 -17.52 12.00
CA ILE A 112 1.90 -16.98 10.70
C ILE A 112 2.62 -15.64 10.92
N PRO A 113 3.92 -15.54 10.59
CA PRO A 113 4.64 -14.27 10.55
C PRO A 113 4.05 -13.34 9.49
N PHE A 114 4.03 -12.03 9.74
CA PHE A 114 3.50 -11.08 8.75
C PHE A 114 4.28 -11.10 7.43
N ALA A 115 5.59 -11.32 7.51
CA ALA A 115 6.47 -11.42 6.36
C ALA A 115 6.16 -12.63 5.45
N ALA A 116 5.46 -13.66 5.96
CA ALA A 116 5.03 -14.81 5.17
C ALA A 116 3.80 -14.51 4.29
N ILE A 117 3.06 -13.44 4.57
CA ILE A 117 1.81 -13.10 3.88
C ILE A 117 2.15 -12.49 2.52
N THR A 118 1.55 -13.06 1.46
CA THR A 118 1.71 -12.64 0.07
C THR A 118 0.47 -11.90 -0.47
N ALA A 119 -0.70 -12.15 0.12
CA ALA A 119 -1.93 -11.46 -0.25
C ALA A 119 -2.90 -11.29 0.92
N PHE A 120 -3.63 -10.18 0.89
CA PHE A 120 -4.77 -9.91 1.75
C PHE A 120 -5.91 -9.37 0.89
N ALA A 121 -7.15 -9.81 1.13
CA ALA A 121 -8.30 -9.28 0.42
C ALA A 121 -9.55 -9.28 1.29
N ASP A 122 -10.40 -8.27 1.06
CA ASP A 122 -11.75 -8.17 1.60
C ASP A 122 -12.73 -8.01 0.42
N PRO A 123 -13.46 -9.09 0.06
CA PRO A 123 -14.39 -9.05 -1.06
C PRO A 123 -15.58 -8.11 -0.85
N HIS A 124 -15.96 -7.80 0.40
CA HIS A 124 -17.12 -6.97 0.68
C HIS A 124 -16.95 -5.54 0.14
N ILE A 125 -15.72 -5.03 0.19
CA ILE A 125 -15.34 -3.71 -0.31
C ILE A 125 -14.43 -3.76 -1.54
N HIS A 126 -14.26 -4.95 -2.14
CA HIS A 126 -13.35 -5.20 -3.26
C HIS A 126 -11.90 -4.75 -3.00
N LEU A 127 -11.43 -4.85 -1.74
CA LEU A 127 -10.06 -4.52 -1.38
C LEU A 127 -9.16 -5.71 -1.67
N VAL A 128 -8.06 -5.47 -2.37
CA VAL A 128 -7.04 -6.47 -2.68
C VAL A 128 -5.67 -5.85 -2.49
N LEU A 129 -4.90 -6.43 -1.57
CA LEU A 129 -3.52 -6.07 -1.27
C LEU A 129 -2.60 -7.25 -1.64
N ARG A 130 -1.41 -6.93 -2.14
CA ARG A 130 -0.37 -7.88 -2.51
C ARG A 130 0.93 -7.43 -1.85
N PHE A 131 1.71 -8.42 -1.42
CA PHE A 131 2.95 -8.18 -0.72
C PHE A 131 4.02 -9.10 -1.25
N THR A 132 5.25 -8.58 -1.27
CA THR A 132 6.44 -9.38 -1.46
C THR A 132 6.84 -10.00 -0.12
N PRO A 133 7.06 -11.33 -0.05
CA PRO A 133 7.54 -11.96 1.18
C PRO A 133 8.98 -11.53 1.44
N HIS A 134 9.25 -11.07 2.67
CA HIS A 134 10.58 -10.63 3.08
C HIS A 134 11.19 -11.70 3.98
N TYR A 135 12.21 -12.41 3.49
CA TYR A 135 13.01 -13.24 4.37
C TYR A 135 13.87 -12.30 5.21
N GLU A 136 13.60 -12.22 6.50
CA GLU A 136 14.55 -11.61 7.43
C GLU A 136 15.76 -12.55 7.51
N GLU A 137 16.62 -12.46 6.49
CA GLU A 137 18.01 -12.78 6.63
C GLU A 137 18.52 -11.84 7.73
N GLU A 138 19.07 -12.40 8.81
CA GLU A 138 19.75 -11.65 9.86
C GLU A 138 20.65 -10.63 9.15
N ALA A 139 20.19 -9.38 9.10
CA ALA A 139 20.95 -8.35 8.42
C ALA A 139 22.31 -8.33 9.10
N PRO A 140 23.44 -8.49 8.37
CA PRO A 140 24.73 -8.24 8.99
C PRO A 140 24.65 -6.83 9.59
N PRO A 141 25.18 -6.64 10.82
CA PRO A 141 25.00 -5.39 11.54
C PRO A 141 25.40 -4.26 10.62
N ALA A 142 24.48 -3.33 10.38
CA ALA A 142 24.73 -2.16 9.57
C ALA A 142 26.02 -1.51 10.07
N GLU A 143 27.07 -1.54 9.23
CA GLU A 143 28.27 -0.78 9.50
C GLU A 143 27.84 0.69 9.53
N VAL A 144 27.72 1.21 10.75
CA VAL A 144 27.56 2.63 11.04
C VAL A 144 28.71 3.34 10.34
N HIS A 145 28.43 3.87 9.15
CA HIS A 145 29.26 4.88 8.54
C HIS A 145 29.18 6.10 9.44
N ASN A 146 30.12 6.19 10.39
CA ASN A 146 30.37 7.38 11.16
C ASN A 146 30.67 8.50 10.17
N PHE A 147 29.66 9.33 9.89
CA PHE A 147 29.87 10.65 9.32
C PHE A 147 30.69 11.45 10.35
N ARG A 148 32.01 11.46 10.16
CA ARG A 148 32.88 12.40 10.85
C ARG A 148 32.67 13.76 10.16
N PRO A 149 32.09 14.78 10.81
CA PRO A 149 31.99 16.08 10.20
C PRO A 149 33.43 16.61 10.06
N THR A 150 33.85 16.85 8.82
CA THR A 150 35.08 17.58 8.51
C THR A 150 34.92 19.02 9.01
N PRO A 151 35.81 19.52 9.88
CA PRO A 151 35.77 20.91 10.31
C PRO A 151 35.94 21.83 9.11
N HIS A 152 34.93 22.67 8.85
CA HIS A 152 35.03 23.72 7.84
C HIS A 152 35.94 24.81 8.40
N GLU A 153 37.08 24.99 7.74
CA GLU A 153 38.07 26.02 8.05
C GLU A 153 37.45 27.41 7.82
N GLN A 154 37.13 28.12 8.91
CA GLN A 154 36.76 29.53 8.88
C GLN A 154 38.04 30.37 8.79
N LYS A 155 38.06 31.30 7.83
CA LYS A 155 38.96 32.47 7.87
C LYS A 155 38.14 33.75 7.61
N PRO A 156 38.35 34.83 8.38
CA PRO A 156 37.41 35.95 8.49
C PRO A 156 37.78 37.18 7.65
N ASP A 157 36.83 38.13 7.63
CA ASP A 157 36.92 39.58 7.32
C ASP A 157 37.02 40.00 5.85
N HIS A 158 36.33 41.04 5.34
CA HIS A 158 35.54 42.14 5.91
C HIS A 158 34.78 42.81 4.74
N ALA A 159 33.59 43.38 4.98
CA ALA A 159 33.16 44.73 4.53
C ALA A 159 31.64 44.90 4.56
N ALA A 160 31.21 46.03 5.14
CA ALA A 160 29.87 46.34 5.59
C ALA A 160 29.12 47.33 4.67
N LYS A 161 27.81 47.49 4.99
CA LYS A 161 26.83 48.56 4.64
C LYS A 161 26.00 48.34 3.36
N ASP A 162 24.69 48.62 3.26
CA ASP A 162 23.71 49.26 4.16
C ASP A 162 22.26 48.94 3.69
N ASP A 163 21.33 48.99 4.64
CA ASP A 163 19.91 49.41 4.63
C ASP A 163 18.78 48.87 3.69
N THR A 164 17.82 48.16 4.34
CA THR A 164 16.32 48.32 4.36
C THR A 164 15.42 47.88 3.16
N PRO A 165 14.07 47.74 3.31
CA PRO A 165 13.32 46.77 4.13
C PRO A 165 12.13 46.05 3.39
N THR A 166 11.60 44.99 4.02
CA THR A 166 10.36 44.14 3.89
C THR A 166 9.10 44.84 3.28
N PRO A 167 8.05 44.18 2.68
CA PRO A 167 7.33 43.03 3.28
C PRO A 167 6.47 42.02 2.43
N ALA A 168 6.19 40.88 3.08
CA ALA A 168 4.94 40.10 3.23
C ALA A 168 4.03 39.63 2.05
N ALA A 169 3.25 38.59 2.39
CA ALA A 169 2.01 38.05 1.78
C ALA A 169 2.23 36.83 0.86
N GLU A 170 1.89 35.61 1.32
CA GLU A 170 0.56 34.98 1.23
C GLU A 170 0.22 34.49 -0.19
N GLY A 171 -0.20 33.21 -0.29
CA GLY A 171 -0.88 32.72 -1.49
C GLY A 171 -0.53 31.29 -1.89
N ALA A 172 -0.76 30.31 -1.01
CA ALA A 172 -0.94 28.93 -1.47
C ALA A 172 -2.29 28.86 -2.21
N GLU A 173 -2.28 29.13 -3.51
CA GLU A 173 -3.46 29.07 -4.36
C GLU A 173 -3.76 27.62 -4.74
N VAL A 174 -4.59 26.97 -3.92
CA VAL A 174 -5.15 25.65 -4.21
C VAL A 174 -6.26 25.84 -5.25
N VAL A 175 -5.92 25.67 -6.53
CA VAL A 175 -6.91 25.67 -7.61
C VAL A 175 -7.67 24.35 -7.56
N SER A 176 -8.89 24.40 -7.02
CA SER A 176 -9.82 23.28 -7.04
C SER A 176 -10.26 22.96 -8.48
N LEU A 177 -9.88 21.78 -8.99
CA LEU A 177 -10.27 21.21 -10.29
C LEU A 177 -11.80 20.99 -10.49
N ALA A 178 -12.63 21.46 -9.57
CA ALA A 178 -14.09 21.37 -9.63
C ALA A 178 -14.75 22.49 -10.46
N ALA A 179 -14.00 23.51 -10.89
CA ALA A 179 -14.55 24.66 -11.63
C ALA A 179 -14.72 24.46 -13.15
N PHE A 180 -14.29 23.32 -13.72
CA PHE A 180 -14.26 23.16 -15.19
C PHE A 180 -15.40 22.36 -15.82
N ARG A 181 -16.39 21.89 -15.04
CA ARG A 181 -17.58 21.24 -15.62
C ARG A 181 -18.87 21.57 -14.88
N LYS A 182 -19.38 22.80 -15.07
CA LYS A 182 -20.84 23.01 -15.05
C LYS A 182 -21.32 24.05 -16.08
N LYS A 183 -21.96 23.49 -17.11
CA LYS A 183 -22.91 23.94 -18.15
C LYS A 183 -23.81 25.16 -17.82
N PRO A 184 -24.30 25.88 -18.85
CA PRO A 184 -25.76 25.91 -19.17
C PRO A 184 -26.03 25.73 -20.69
N ALA A 185 -27.09 25.06 -21.17
CA ALA A 185 -28.49 25.52 -21.33
C ALA A 185 -28.59 26.76 -22.25
N ALA A 186 -29.47 26.89 -23.25
CA ALA A 186 -30.78 26.31 -23.51
C ALA A 186 -31.23 26.57 -24.97
N GLN A 187 -32.18 25.75 -25.43
CA GLN A 187 -33.39 26.08 -26.23
C GLN A 187 -33.32 26.90 -27.53
N HIS A 188 -33.91 26.34 -28.60
CA HIS A 188 -35.00 27.02 -29.30
C HIS A 188 -36.00 26.01 -29.90
N SER A 189 -37.28 26.37 -29.78
CA SER A 189 -38.51 25.72 -30.26
C SER A 189 -38.72 25.88 -31.78
N ASP A 190 -39.57 25.01 -32.34
CA ASP A 190 -40.75 25.32 -33.18
C ASP A 190 -41.18 23.98 -33.83
N ASP A 191 -42.30 23.35 -33.49
CA ASP A 191 -43.71 23.70 -33.76
C ASP A 191 -44.05 23.71 -35.26
N THR A 192 -44.56 22.57 -35.75
CA THR A 192 -45.46 22.34 -36.92
C THR A 192 -45.62 20.81 -37.05
N ASP A 193 -46.75 20.24 -36.65
CA ASP A 193 -47.96 20.03 -37.47
C ASP A 193 -47.63 19.44 -38.85
N ASP A 194 -48.00 18.17 -39.09
CA ASP A 194 -48.86 17.78 -40.23
C ASP A 194 -48.94 16.23 -40.40
N SER A 195 -50.20 15.77 -40.40
CA SER A 195 -50.83 14.62 -41.07
C SER A 195 -50.20 13.22 -41.24
N ASP A 196 -50.89 12.23 -40.66
CA ASP A 196 -51.73 11.26 -41.38
C ASP A 196 -51.14 10.55 -42.63
N ARG A 197 -50.50 9.39 -42.44
CA ARG A 197 -50.72 8.12 -43.19
C ARG A 197 -49.76 7.00 -42.82
#